data_AF-A0A4R6UZH5-F1
#
_entry.id   AF-A0A4R6UZH5-F1
#
_cell.length_a   1.000
_cell.length_b   1.000
_cell.length_c   1.000
_cell.angle_alpha   90.00
_cell.angle_beta   90.00
_cell.angle_gamma   90.00
#
_symmetry.space_group_name_H-M   'P 1'
#
loop_
_entity.id
_entity.type
_entity.pdbx_description
1 polymer ?
#
loop_
_entity_poly.entity_id
_entity_poly.type
_entity_poly.pdbx_seq_one_letter_code
_entity_poly.pdbx_strand_id
1 'polypeptide(L)'
;MDSKKLDEIAEYYDTHDISEEIENAELERHDPVPADEVMIVSSIRLAKPTMDRVREVAAELGVKPTALMRTWIEDRLASGEALTPTAPVMAAWSKVVHEAVREELREAGLRVS
;
A
#
# COMPACT_ATOMS: atom_id res chain seq x y z
N MET A 1 34.44 -2.85 -25.92
CA MET A 1 34.23 -3.95 -26.88
C MET A 1 35.00 -3.63 -28.14
N ASP A 2 35.67 -4.62 -28.73
CA ASP A 2 36.48 -4.46 -29.94
C ASP A 2 35.58 -4.51 -31.18
N SER A 3 35.71 -3.56 -32.11
CA SER A 3 34.81 -3.44 -33.27
C SER A 3 34.93 -4.62 -34.24
N LYS A 4 36.15 -5.16 -34.41
CA LYS A 4 36.37 -6.31 -35.30
C LYS A 4 35.63 -7.56 -34.82
N LYS A 5 35.52 -7.72 -33.50
CA LYS A 5 34.80 -8.83 -32.89
C LYS A 5 33.30 -8.72 -33.10
N LEU A 6 32.76 -7.49 -33.21
CA LEU A 6 31.34 -7.28 -33.50
C LEU A 6 31.03 -7.58 -34.96
N ASP A 7 31.90 -7.20 -35.89
CA ASP A 7 31.74 -7.49 -37.33
C ASP A 7 31.78 -9.00 -37.60
N GLU A 8 32.72 -9.72 -36.97
CA GLU A 8 32.82 -11.19 -37.08
C GLU A 8 31.57 -11.90 -36.52
N ILE A 9 31.03 -11.40 -35.41
CA ILE A 9 29.77 -11.91 -34.86
C ILE A 9 28.63 -11.63 -35.86
N ALA A 10 28.51 -10.42 -36.40
CA ALA A 10 27.46 -10.10 -37.35
C ALA A 10 27.48 -11.02 -38.57
N GLU A 11 28.66 -11.26 -39.17
CA GLU A 11 28.81 -12.13 -40.34
C GLU A 11 28.48 -13.61 -40.04
N TYR A 12 28.75 -14.08 -38.82
CA TYR A 12 28.36 -15.41 -38.36
C TYR A 12 26.84 -15.57 -38.34
N TYR A 13 26.10 -14.63 -37.73
CA TYR A 13 24.64 -14.70 -37.63
C TYR A 13 23.92 -14.45 -38.97
N ASP A 14 24.53 -13.73 -39.92
CA ASP A 14 23.97 -13.55 -41.27
C ASP A 14 24.03 -14.82 -42.12
N THR A 15 24.97 -15.72 -41.84
CA THR A 15 25.24 -16.91 -42.66
C THR A 15 24.86 -18.23 -41.99
N HIS A 16 24.65 -18.23 -40.68
CA HIS A 16 24.31 -19.42 -39.91
C HIS A 16 22.86 -19.34 -39.43
N ASP A 17 22.06 -20.33 -39.84
CA ASP A 17 20.71 -20.51 -39.29
C ASP A 17 20.82 -21.13 -37.90
N ILE A 18 20.56 -20.31 -36.88
CA ILE A 18 20.53 -20.72 -35.48
C ILE A 18 19.11 -21.02 -34.99
N SER A 19 18.12 -21.13 -35.90
CA SER A 19 16.72 -21.36 -35.52
C SER A 19 16.57 -22.63 -34.67
N GLU A 20 17.30 -23.71 -35.01
CA GLU A 20 17.31 -24.95 -34.22
C GLU A 20 17.93 -24.75 -32.84
N GLU A 21 18.98 -23.93 -32.71
CA GLU A 21 19.62 -23.65 -31.42
C GLU A 21 18.72 -22.78 -30.52
N ILE A 22 17.98 -21.83 -31.11
CA ILE A 22 16.99 -21.02 -30.40
C ILE A 22 15.79 -21.88 -29.98
N GLU A 23 15.30 -22.77 -30.85
CA GLU A 23 14.15 -23.63 -30.56
C GLU A 23 14.46 -24.63 -29.44
N ASN A 24 15.70 -25.14 -29.39
CA ASN A 24 16.17 -26.07 -28.37
C ASN A 24 16.79 -25.40 -27.14
N ALA A 25 16.90 -24.07 -27.12
CA ALA A 25 17.44 -23.35 -25.97
C ALA A 25 16.46 -23.45 -24.78
N GLU A 26 16.97 -23.95 -23.64
CA GLU A 26 16.32 -23.72 -22.35
C GLU A 26 16.47 -22.24 -21.99
N LEU A 27 15.49 -21.44 -22.41
CA LEU A 27 15.37 -20.06 -21.97
C LEU A 27 15.10 -20.05 -20.46
N GLU A 28 15.91 -19.32 -19.69
CA GLU A 28 15.56 -18.96 -18.31
C GLU A 28 14.28 -18.11 -18.34
N ARG A 29 13.14 -18.78 -18.32
CA ARG A 29 11.84 -18.14 -18.12
C ARG A 29 11.74 -17.85 -16.65
N HIS A 30 11.94 -16.60 -16.26
CA HIS A 30 11.56 -16.17 -14.93
C HIS A 30 10.05 -16.37 -14.78
N ASP A 31 9.66 -17.10 -13.74
CA ASP A 31 8.24 -17.20 -13.39
C ASP A 31 7.69 -15.78 -13.20
N PRO A 32 6.51 -15.47 -13.75
CA PRO A 32 5.89 -14.17 -13.55
C PRO A 32 5.65 -13.96 -12.06
N VAL A 33 6.18 -12.85 -11.54
CA VAL A 33 5.97 -12.45 -10.14
C VAL A 33 4.45 -12.27 -9.92
N PRO A 34 3.85 -12.92 -8.91
CA PRO A 34 2.44 -12.73 -8.57
C PRO A 34 2.11 -11.25 -8.45
N ALA A 35 0.94 -10.84 -8.96
CA ALA A 35 0.58 -9.43 -9.04
C ALA A 35 0.52 -8.73 -7.67
N ASP A 36 0.22 -9.49 -6.62
CA ASP A 36 0.20 -9.07 -5.21
C ASP A 36 1.60 -8.91 -4.59
N GLU A 37 2.64 -9.42 -5.23
CA GLU A 37 4.05 -9.22 -4.84
C GLU A 37 4.69 -8.02 -5.57
N VAL A 38 4.01 -7.46 -6.57
CA VAL A 38 4.49 -6.31 -7.33
C VAL A 38 4.33 -5.02 -6.51
N MET A 39 5.44 -4.47 -6.06
CA MET A 39 5.47 -3.21 -5.31
C MET A 39 5.59 -2.00 -6.24
N ILE A 40 4.65 -1.05 -6.15
CA ILE A 40 4.70 0.22 -6.87
C ILE A 40 5.25 1.33 -5.97
N VAL A 41 6.21 2.11 -6.48
CA VAL A 41 6.73 3.30 -5.79
C VAL A 41 5.91 4.52 -6.21
N SER A 42 5.26 5.16 -5.23
CA SER A 42 4.57 6.43 -5.42
C SER A 42 5.20 7.51 -4.54
N SER A 43 5.31 8.73 -5.07
CA SER A 43 5.79 9.89 -4.33
C SER A 43 4.61 10.72 -3.85
N ILE A 44 4.49 10.88 -2.54
CA ILE A 44 3.48 11.73 -1.91
C ILE A 44 4.15 12.85 -1.13
N ARG A 45 3.54 14.04 -1.15
CA ARG A 45 3.97 15.18 -0.33
C ARG A 45 3.12 15.21 0.93
N LEU A 46 3.78 15.26 2.08
CA LEU A 46 3.16 15.37 3.38
C LEU A 46 3.71 16.59 4.10
N ALA A 47 2.89 17.22 4.95
CA ALA A 47 3.34 18.30 5.80
C ALA A 47 4.48 17.82 6.71
N LYS A 48 5.49 18.66 6.94
CA LYS A 48 6.64 18.31 7.79
C LYS A 48 6.22 17.77 9.18
N PRO A 49 5.28 18.40 9.92
CA PRO A 49 4.87 17.89 11.22
C PRO A 49 4.26 16.50 11.16
N THR A 50 3.52 16.19 10.08
CA THR A 50 2.94 14.86 9.86
C THR A 50 4.05 13.82 9.69
N MET A 51 5.04 14.10 8.85
CA MET A 51 6.16 13.17 8.63
C MET A 51 7.04 13.00 9.87
N ASP A 52 7.22 14.05 10.66
CA ASP A 52 7.97 13.97 11.91
C ASP A 52 7.24 13.05 12.90
N ARG A 53 5.91 13.18 13.03
CA ARG A 53 5.12 12.28 13.87
C ARG A 53 5.17 10.83 13.41
N VAL A 54 5.11 10.57 12.11
CA VAL A 54 5.25 9.21 11.55
C VAL A 54 6.60 8.60 11.95
N ARG A 55 7.68 9.39 11.89
CA ARG A 55 9.04 8.92 12.24
C ARG A 55 9.15 8.58 13.73
N GLU A 56 8.57 9.40 14.60
CA GLU A 56 8.53 9.14 16.04
C GLU A 56 7.82 7.81 16.34
N VAL A 57 6.61 7.64 15.82
CA VAL A 57 5.82 6.42 16.05
C VAL A 57 6.52 5.19 15.46
N ALA A 58 7.13 5.32 14.28
CA ALA A 58 7.90 4.23 13.69
C ALA A 58 9.11 3.84 14.55
N ALA A 59 9.80 4.82 15.15
CA ALA A 59 10.91 4.58 16.06
C ALA A 59 10.45 3.89 17.36
N GLU A 60 9.34 4.33 17.95
CA GLU A 60 8.73 3.69 19.13
C GLU A 60 8.37 2.22 18.87
N LEU A 61 7.89 1.91 17.66
CA LEU A 61 7.51 0.56 17.23
C LEU A 61 8.69 -0.27 16.67
N GLY A 62 9.88 0.32 16.52
CA GLY A 62 11.05 -0.37 15.97
C GLY A 62 10.95 -0.71 14.47
N VAL A 63 10.12 0.00 13.71
CA VAL A 63 9.88 -0.24 12.28
C VAL A 63 10.33 0.94 11.41
N LYS A 64 10.46 0.74 10.10
CA LYS A 64 10.75 1.85 9.17
C LYS A 64 9.50 2.71 8.95
N PRO A 65 9.63 4.05 8.83
CA PRO A 65 8.49 4.93 8.55
C PRO A 65 7.66 4.52 7.33
N THR A 66 8.31 4.07 6.26
CA THR A 66 7.62 3.61 5.04
C THR A 66 6.89 2.29 5.22
N ALA A 67 7.39 1.40 6.09
CA ALA A 67 6.71 0.16 6.45
C ALA A 67 5.46 0.47 7.30
N LEU A 68 5.61 1.35 8.30
CA LEU A 68 4.48 1.81 9.12
C LEU A 68 3.37 2.44 8.28
N MET A 69 3.74 3.35 7.37
CA MET A 69 2.78 4.00 6.48
C MET A 69 2.05 3.00 5.58
N ARG A 70 2.77 1.99 5.05
CA ARG A 70 2.17 0.93 4.25
C ARG A 70 1.14 0.16 5.07
N THR A 71 1.52 -0.31 6.26
CA THR A 71 0.62 -1.05 7.15
C THR A 71 -0.62 -0.24 7.47
N TRP A 72 -0.50 1.04 7.80
CA TRP A 72 -1.67 1.89 8.05
C TRP A 72 -2.60 2.04 6.84
N ILE A 73 -2.04 2.13 5.63
CA ILE A 73 -2.84 2.20 4.41
C ILE A 73 -3.57 0.87 4.18
N GLU A 74 -2.86 -0.26 4.30
CA GLU A 74 -3.43 -1.60 4.15
C GLU A 74 -4.52 -1.86 5.20
N ASP A 75 -4.27 -1.55 6.46
CA ASP A 75 -5.23 -1.68 7.57
C ASP A 75 -6.48 -0.84 7.32
N ARG A 76 -6.31 0.40 6.83
CA ARG A 76 -7.44 1.29 6.54
C ARG A 76 -8.29 0.78 5.38
N LEU A 77 -7.66 0.25 4.33
CA LEU A 77 -8.35 -0.32 3.18
C LEU A 77 -9.05 -1.64 3.55
N ALA A 78 -8.39 -2.50 4.33
CA ALA A 78 -8.95 -3.76 4.82
C ALA A 78 -10.13 -3.54 5.77
N SER A 79 -10.10 -2.46 6.56
CA SER A 79 -11.18 -2.07 7.46
C SER A 79 -12.44 -1.55 6.74
N GLY A 80 -12.41 -1.44 5.40
CA GLY A 80 -13.58 -1.12 4.60
C GLY A 80 -14.22 0.21 5.02
N GLU A 81 -13.54 1.33 4.75
CA GLU A 81 -14.10 2.63 5.06
C GLU A 81 -15.32 2.90 4.18
N ALA A 82 -16.51 2.62 4.73
CA ALA A 82 -17.67 3.45 4.47
C ALA A 82 -17.28 4.88 4.89
N LEU A 83 -16.85 5.69 3.92
CA LEU A 83 -16.47 7.09 4.07
C LEU A 83 -17.64 8.00 4.53
N THR A 84 -18.74 7.41 4.98
CA THR A 84 -19.86 8.04 5.66
C THR A 84 -20.36 7.08 6.73
N PRO A 85 -20.51 7.51 7.99
CA PRO A 85 -21.26 6.71 8.94
C PRO A 85 -22.65 6.52 8.33
N THR A 86 -23.01 5.27 8.06
CA THR A 86 -24.32 4.97 7.49
C THR A 86 -25.39 5.44 8.47
N ALA A 87 -26.58 5.79 7.97
CA ALA A 87 -27.70 6.23 8.81
C ALA A 87 -27.94 5.35 10.07
N PRO A 88 -27.76 4.02 10.02
CA PRO A 88 -27.84 3.16 11.22
C PRO A 88 -26.78 3.45 12.28
N VAL A 89 -25.54 3.73 11.88
CA VAL A 89 -24.42 4.03 12.81
C VAL A 89 -24.65 5.38 13.49
N MET A 90 -25.08 6.39 12.72
CA MET A 90 -25.45 7.70 13.28
C MET A 90 -26.62 7.61 14.26
N ALA A 91 -27.63 6.78 13.96
CA ALA A 91 -28.76 6.56 14.85
C ALA A 91 -28.34 5.87 16.16
N ALA A 92 -27.40 4.92 16.10
CA ALA A 92 -26.85 4.28 17.28
C ALA A 92 -26.05 5.25 18.16
N TRP A 93 -25.19 6.07 17.55
CA TRP A 93 -24.39 7.07 18.27
C TRP A 93 -25.28 8.16 18.88
N SER A 94 -26.31 8.60 18.16
CA SER A 94 -27.31 9.53 18.68
C SER A 94 -27.99 8.97 19.93
N LYS A 95 -28.38 7.70 19.96
CA LYS A 95 -28.99 7.08 21.16
C LYS A 95 -28.04 7.08 22.35
N VAL A 96 -26.78 6.67 22.14
CA VAL A 96 -25.77 6.64 23.21
C VAL A 96 -25.50 8.05 23.75
N VAL A 97 -25.42 9.05 22.86
CA VAL A 97 -25.23 10.46 23.26
C VAL A 97 -26.45 10.99 24.02
N HIS A 98 -27.67 10.71 23.56
CA HIS A 98 -28.89 11.13 24.27
C HIS A 98 -29.02 10.48 25.64
N GLU A 99 -28.59 9.23 25.78
CA GLU A 99 -28.62 8.51 27.04
C GLU A 99 -27.58 9.07 28.03
N ALA A 100 -26.35 9.30 27.57
CA ALA A 100 -25.30 9.93 28.37
C ALA A 100 -25.71 11.34 28.82
N VAL A 101 -26.23 12.17 27.91
CA VAL A 101 -26.69 13.53 28.24
C VAL A 101 -27.88 13.50 29.20
N ARG A 102 -28.80 12.54 29.05
CA ARG A 102 -29.94 12.39 29.97
C ARG A 102 -29.47 11.98 31.37
N GLU A 103 -28.46 11.13 31.47
CA GLU A 103 -27.90 10.73 32.77
C GLU A 103 -27.22 11.91 33.47
N GLU A 104 -26.39 12.66 32.75
CA GLU A 104 -25.73 13.88 33.26
C GLU A 104 -26.75 14.94 33.71
N LEU A 105 -27.83 15.15 32.95
CA LEU A 105 -28.90 16.08 33.34
C LEU A 105 -29.66 15.61 34.58
N ARG A 106 -29.84 14.29 34.76
CA ARG A 106 -30.47 13.71 35.96
C ARG A 106 -29.57 13.88 37.17
N GLU A 107 -28.28 13.63 37.04
CA GLU A 107 -27.28 13.86 38.10
C GLU A 107 -27.19 15.34 38.49
N ALA A 108 -27.34 16.25 37.52
CA ALA A 108 -27.42 17.68 37.74
C ALA A 108 -28.77 18.16 38.32
N GLY A 109 -29.75 17.27 38.54
CA GLY A 109 -31.07 17.60 39.10
C GLY A 109 -32.00 18.37 38.14
N LEU A 110 -31.67 18.43 36.85
CA LEU A 110 -32.45 19.11 35.82
C LEU A 110 -33.45 18.12 35.19
N ARG A 111 -34.75 18.41 35.27
CA ARG A 111 -35.78 17.57 34.64
C ARG A 111 -35.74 17.74 33.12
N VAL A 112 -35.45 16.65 32.41
CA VAL A 112 -35.67 16.55 30.96
C VAL A 112 -37.17 16.34 30.74
N SER A 113 -37.88 17.32 30.18
CA SER A 113 -39.28 17.19 29.75
C SER A 113 -39.40 16.49 28.40
#